data_AF-A0A099WLN2-F1
#
_entry.id   AF-A0A099WLN2-F1
#
_cell.length_a   1.000
_cell.length_b   1.000
_cell.length_c   1.000
_cell.angle_alpha   90.00
_cell.angle_beta   90.00
_cell.angle_gamma   90.00
#
_symmetry.space_group_name_H-M   'P 1'
#
loop_
_entity.id
_entity.type
_entity.pdbx_description
1 polymer ?
#
loop_
_entity_poly.entity_id
_entity_poly.type
_entity_poly.pdbx_seq_one_letter_code
_entity_poly.pdbx_strand_id
1 'polypeptide(L)'
;MASKNVANIYVNPTMDNFLKSAGGVKIAFENKNKFDVESKVKVEKYNETKKAWETACVLQGSEGALSANSRQVEELLNNHFFKKGVGKYRVYYEFYKAGTPIPYFSKLGSLTTSVFTIK
;
A
#
# COMPACT_ATOMS: atom_id res chain seq x y z
N MET A 1 -8.27 13.73 -3.45
CA MET A 1 -7.74 12.36 -3.40
C MET A 1 -8.63 11.46 -4.26
N ALA A 2 -8.09 10.87 -5.33
CA ALA A 2 -8.85 9.90 -6.11
C ALA A 2 -8.83 8.56 -5.36
N SER A 3 -9.97 8.17 -4.79
CA SER A 3 -10.19 6.79 -4.34
C SER A 3 -9.89 5.88 -5.52
N LYS A 4 -8.87 5.03 -5.39
CA LYS A 4 -8.61 3.99 -6.37
C LYS A 4 -9.31 2.73 -5.86
N ASN A 5 -10.18 2.16 -6.70
CA ASN A 5 -10.89 0.94 -6.39
C ASN A 5 -10.44 -0.17 -7.34
N VAL A 6 -10.28 -1.38 -6.82
CA VAL A 6 -10.00 -2.57 -7.63
C VAL A 6 -10.73 -3.76 -7.02
N ALA A 7 -11.54 -4.45 -7.81
CA ALA A 7 -12.28 -5.64 -7.37
C ALA A 7 -13.01 -5.45 -6.02
N ASN A 8 -13.77 -4.35 -5.86
CA ASN A 8 -14.49 -3.98 -4.63
C ASN A 8 -13.61 -3.71 -3.39
N ILE A 9 -12.31 -3.48 -3.59
CA ILE A 9 -11.37 -3.03 -2.57
C ILE A 9 -11.09 -1.56 -2.83
N TYR A 10 -11.31 -0.71 -1.83
CA TYR A 10 -11.09 0.73 -1.91
C TYR A 10 -9.86 1.07 -1.08
N VAL A 11 -8.94 1.84 -1.67
CA VAL A 11 -7.71 2.28 -1.02
C VAL A 11 -7.68 3.79 -1.00
N ASN A 12 -7.67 4.36 0.20
CA ASN A 12 -7.61 5.80 0.41
C ASN A 12 -6.42 6.14 1.30
N PRO A 13 -5.43 6.92 0.81
CA PRO A 13 -4.48 7.55 1.72
C PRO A 13 -5.27 8.48 2.65
N THR A 14 -5.11 8.36 3.96
CA THR A 14 -5.89 9.16 4.91
C THR A 14 -5.20 10.47 5.28
N MET A 15 -3.91 10.63 4.95
CA MET A 15 -3.15 11.87 5.12
C MET A 15 -2.08 12.03 4.02
N ASP A 16 -2.12 13.17 3.31
CA ASP A 16 -1.22 13.47 2.17
C ASP A 16 0.03 14.30 2.56
N ASN A 17 0.10 14.86 3.78
CA ASN A 17 1.15 15.81 4.19
C ASN A 17 1.79 15.42 5.54
N PHE A 18 3.11 15.20 5.55
CA PHE A 18 3.86 14.86 6.77
C PHE A 18 4.54 16.08 7.41
N LEU A 19 4.34 16.21 8.73
CA LEU A 19 5.24 16.90 9.65
C LEU A 19 6.18 15.86 10.28
N LYS A 20 7.45 16.23 10.51
CA LYS A 20 8.58 15.37 10.93
C LYS A 20 8.34 14.47 12.16
N SER A 21 7.28 14.71 12.95
CA SER A 21 7.05 14.08 14.25
C SER A 21 6.11 12.86 14.25
N ALA A 22 5.42 12.55 13.15
CA ALA A 22 4.35 11.51 13.14
C ALA A 22 4.70 10.20 12.40
N GLY A 23 5.94 10.03 11.95
CA GLY A 23 6.50 8.72 11.62
C GLY A 23 6.17 8.12 10.24
N GLY A 24 4.93 8.14 9.72
CA GLY A 24 4.67 7.48 8.41
C GLY A 24 3.22 7.38 7.93
N VAL A 25 2.99 6.58 6.88
CA VAL A 25 1.80 6.68 6.01
C VAL A 25 0.64 5.84 6.53
N LYS A 26 -0.51 6.47 6.75
CA LYS A 26 -1.77 5.77 7.05
C LYS A 26 -2.58 5.57 5.77
N ILE A 27 -2.94 4.33 5.50
CA ILE A 27 -3.75 3.95 4.34
C ILE A 27 -4.96 3.18 4.85
N ALA A 28 -6.14 3.69 4.51
CA ALA A 28 -7.39 3.01 4.77
C ALA A 28 -7.72 2.08 3.60
N PHE A 29 -7.95 0.82 3.95
CA PHE A 29 -8.50 -0.20 3.06
C PHE A 29 -9.93 -0.48 3.46
N GLU A 30 -10.82 -0.57 2.48
CA GLU A 30 -12.18 -1.04 2.66
C GLU A 30 -12.41 -2.21 1.70
N ASN A 31 -12.54 -3.41 2.25
CA ASN A 31 -12.88 -4.61 1.49
C ASN A 31 -14.40 -4.78 1.49
N LYS A 32 -15.06 -4.51 0.36
CA LYS A 32 -16.51 -4.75 0.19
C LYS A 32 -16.84 -6.13 -0.38
N ASN A 33 -15.86 -7.03 -0.45
CA ASN A 33 -16.10 -8.41 -0.85
C ASN A 33 -16.66 -9.22 0.31
N LYS A 34 -17.35 -10.31 -0.03
CA LYS A 34 -17.83 -11.34 0.91
C LYS A 34 -16.74 -12.36 1.30
N PHE A 35 -15.49 -12.11 0.93
CA PHE A 35 -14.35 -12.97 1.20
C PHE A 35 -13.15 -12.14 1.64
N ASP A 36 -12.23 -12.80 2.35
CA ASP A 36 -10.99 -12.19 2.82
C ASP A 36 -10.03 -11.96 1.66
N VAL A 37 -9.20 -10.92 1.79
CA VAL A 37 -8.25 -10.50 0.77
C VAL A 37 -6.86 -10.41 1.39
N GLU A 38 -5.89 -10.96 0.68
CA GLU A 38 -4.47 -10.74 0.97
C GLU A 38 -3.93 -9.64 0.07
N SER A 39 -2.98 -8.85 0.59
CA SER A 39 -2.32 -7.80 -0.15
C SER A 39 -0.80 -8.00 -0.18
N LYS A 40 -0.18 -7.62 -1.30
CA LYS A 40 1.27 -7.42 -1.40
C LYS A 40 1.54 -5.95 -1.61
N VAL A 41 2.52 -5.42 -0.88
CA VAL A 41 2.81 -3.99 -0.86
C VAL A 41 4.23 -3.76 -1.37
N LYS A 42 4.38 -2.85 -2.32
CA LYS A 42 5.66 -2.40 -2.85
C LYS A 42 5.75 -0.89 -2.72
N VAL A 43 6.82 -0.40 -2.09
CA VAL A 43 7.10 1.02 -1.95
C VAL A 43 8.16 1.40 -2.98
N GLU A 44 7.88 2.43 -3.77
CA GLU A 44 8.80 2.97 -4.76
C GLU A 44 9.19 4.40 -4.40
N LYS A 45 10.49 4.71 -4.48
CA LYS A 45 11.05 6.05 -4.32
C LYS A 45 11.42 6.58 -5.70
N TYR A 46 11.08 7.84 -5.97
CA TYR A 46 11.53 8.50 -7.18
C TYR A 46 13.01 8.86 -7.06
N ASN A 47 13.82 8.40 -8.01
CA ASN A 47 15.21 8.78 -8.16
C ASN A 47 15.28 10.00 -9.09
N GLU A 48 15.55 11.18 -8.50
CA GLU A 48 15.64 12.44 -9.25
C GLU A 48 16.78 12.45 -10.28
N THR A 49 17.89 11.74 -10.01
CA THR A 49 19.05 11.68 -10.92
C THR A 49 18.74 10.83 -12.15
N LYS A 50 18.12 9.67 -11.97
CA LYS A 50 17.76 8.75 -13.06
C LYS A 50 16.39 9.06 -13.68
N LYS A 51 15.64 9.99 -13.09
CA LYS A 51 14.25 10.31 -13.43
C LYS A 51 13.33 9.07 -13.48
N ALA A 52 13.58 8.11 -12.59
CA ALA A 52 12.93 6.80 -12.59
C ALA A 52 12.41 6.42 -11.20
N TRP A 53 11.36 5.59 -11.16
CA TRP A 53 10.87 4.98 -9.93
C TRP A 53 11.71 3.74 -9.61
N GLU A 54 12.34 3.74 -8.44
CA GLU A 54 13.13 2.61 -7.96
C GLU A 54 12.43 1.95 -6.78
N THR A 55 12.44 0.63 -6.75
CA THR A 55 11.91 -0.14 -5.63
C THR A 55 12.70 0.22 -4.37
N ALA A 56 12.03 0.84 -3.40
CA ALA A 56 12.61 1.18 -2.12
C ALA A 56 12.48 0.00 -1.14
N CYS A 57 11.33 -0.68 -1.17
CA CYS A 57 11.05 -1.86 -0.36
C CYS A 57 9.93 -2.71 -0.97
N VAL A 58 9.95 -4.01 -0.72
CA VAL A 58 8.86 -4.96 -1.04
C VAL A 58 8.48 -5.67 0.24
N LEU A 59 7.20 -5.61 0.60
CA LEU A 59 6.58 -6.45 1.62
C LEU A 59 5.78 -7.54 0.93
N GLN A 60 6.31 -8.76 1.00
CA GLN A 60 5.57 -9.96 0.60
C GLN A 60 5.08 -10.68 1.85
N GLY A 61 3.76 -10.65 2.05
CA GLY A 61 3.07 -11.45 3.05
C GLY A 61 3.12 -10.86 4.46
N SER A 62 1.94 -10.53 4.99
CA SER A 62 1.67 -10.08 6.38
C SER A 62 2.16 -8.64 6.67
N GLU A 63 1.31 -7.67 6.99
CA GLU A 63 0.35 -7.66 8.09
C GLU A 63 -0.95 -6.95 7.68
N GLY A 64 -2.00 -7.72 7.35
CA GLY A 64 -3.29 -7.14 6.99
C GLY A 64 -4.09 -8.05 6.08
N ALA A 65 -4.51 -9.20 6.60
CA ALA A 65 -5.62 -9.90 5.97
C ALA A 65 -6.83 -8.94 6.04
N LEU A 66 -7.26 -8.44 4.88
CA LEU A 66 -8.41 -7.57 4.79
C LEU A 66 -9.65 -8.46 4.87
N SER A 67 -10.22 -8.58 6.06
CA SER A 67 -11.41 -9.39 6.28
C SER A 67 -12.56 -8.93 5.39
N ALA A 68 -13.42 -9.87 4.99
CA ALA A 68 -14.64 -9.58 4.25
C ALA A 68 -15.47 -8.46 4.91
N ASN A 69 -15.99 -7.53 4.12
CA ASN A 69 -16.82 -6.40 4.56
C ASN A 69 -16.21 -5.57 5.71
N SER A 70 -14.88 -5.48 5.78
CA SER A 70 -14.19 -4.75 6.83
C SER A 70 -13.46 -3.52 6.30
N ARG A 71 -13.27 -2.55 7.20
CA ARG A 71 -12.38 -1.41 6.99
C ARG A 71 -11.21 -1.53 7.95
N GLN A 72 -10.01 -1.49 7.41
CA GLN A 72 -8.77 -1.49 8.18
C GLN A 72 -7.96 -0.24 7.83
N VAL A 73 -7.29 0.32 8.83
CA VAL A 73 -6.33 1.40 8.61
C VAL A 73 -4.97 0.81 8.92
N GLU A 74 -4.18 0.59 7.88
CA GLU A 74 -2.79 0.19 8.07
C GLU A 74 -1.96 1.43 8.24
N GLU A 75 -1.18 1.44 9.32
CA GLU A 75 -0.10 2.38 9.50
C GLU A 75 1.14 1.72 8.90
N LEU A 76 1.48 2.06 7.65
CA LEU A 76 2.72 1.61 7.01
C LEU A 76 3.88 2.35 7.68
N LEU A 77 4.25 1.84 8.84
CA LEU A 77 5.22 2.43 9.74
C LEU A 77 6.12 1.37 10.33
N ASN A 78 7.27 1.26 9.73
CA ASN A 78 8.46 1.17 10.55
C ASN A 78 9.59 1.87 9.79
N ASN A 79 10.55 2.42 10.54
CA ASN A 79 11.76 3.11 10.04
C ASN A 79 12.57 2.31 9.00
N HIS A 80 12.16 1.09 8.64
CA HIS A 80 12.71 0.23 7.62
C HIS A 80 12.22 0.53 6.19
N PHE A 81 10.98 1.01 5.99
CA PHE A 81 10.39 1.20 4.64
C PHE A 81 10.84 2.49 3.95
N PHE A 82 10.87 3.58 4.72
CA PHE A 82 11.24 4.91 4.23
C PHE A 82 12.67 5.31 4.67
N LYS A 83 13.47 4.32 5.08
CA LYS A 83 14.85 4.48 5.60
C LYS A 83 15.79 5.22 4.64
N LYS A 84 15.43 5.35 3.36
CA LYS A 84 16.15 6.16 2.36
C LYS A 84 15.91 7.67 2.48
N GLY A 85 15.19 8.15 3.50
CA GLY A 85 15.05 9.58 3.81
C GLY A 85 14.13 10.35 2.85
N VAL A 86 14.02 11.66 3.09
CA VAL A 86 13.25 12.67 2.33
C VAL A 86 13.15 12.38 0.82
N GLY A 87 11.98 12.57 0.23
CA GLY A 87 11.76 12.40 -1.21
C GLY A 87 10.32 12.11 -1.62
N LYS A 88 10.13 11.86 -2.91
CA LYS A 88 8.84 11.47 -3.50
C LYS A 88 8.67 9.95 -3.50
N TYR A 89 7.51 9.49 -3.07
CA TYR A 89 7.18 8.09 -2.92
C TYR A 89 5.81 7.77 -3.55
N ARG A 90 5.63 6.51 -3.93
CA ARG A 90 4.33 5.94 -4.23
C ARG A 90 4.27 4.50 -3.71
N VAL A 91 3.08 4.02 -3.38
CA VAL A 91 2.86 2.65 -2.94
C VAL A 91 2.07 1.89 -4.00
N TYR A 92 2.52 0.70 -4.33
CA TYR A 92 1.87 -0.25 -5.22
C TYR A 92 1.33 -1.42 -4.41
N TYR A 93 0.08 -1.77 -4.68
CA TYR A 93 -0.66 -2.86 -4.06
C TYR A 93 -1.04 -3.88 -5.11
N GLU A 94 -0.88 -5.16 -4.79
CA GLU A 94 -1.52 -6.27 -5.48
C GLU A 94 -2.45 -6.96 -4.51
N PHE A 95 -3.68 -7.23 -4.94
CA PHE A 95 -4.69 -7.89 -4.13
C PHE A 95 -4.98 -9.28 -4.65
N TYR A 96 -5.25 -10.18 -3.71
CA TYR A 96 -5.45 -11.60 -3.94
C TYR A 96 -6.63 -12.09 -3.12
N LYS A 97 -7.43 -13.00 -3.67
CA LYS A 97 -8.49 -13.66 -2.91
C LYS A 97 -7.85 -14.60 -1.88
N ALA A 98 -8.12 -14.43 -0.60
CA ALA A 98 -7.61 -15.32 0.43
C ALA A 98 -8.24 -16.73 0.34
N GLY A 99 -7.54 -17.74 0.85
CA GLY A 99 -8.08 -19.10 0.99
C GLY A 99 -7.45 -20.20 0.12
N THR A 100 -6.27 -19.97 -0.49
CA THR A 100 -5.48 -21.03 -1.12
C THR A 100 -3.99 -20.90 -0.76
N PRO A 101 -3.21 -21.98 -0.67
CA PRO A 101 -1.76 -21.87 -0.43
C PRO A 101 -1.07 -21.13 -1.57
N ILE A 102 -0.07 -20.28 -1.26
CA ILE A 102 0.84 -19.73 -2.27
C ILE A 102 1.42 -20.90 -3.10
N PRO A 103 1.42 -20.84 -4.45
CA PRO A 103 1.22 -19.67 -5.32
C PRO A 103 -0.20 -19.50 -5.91
N TYR A 104 -1.19 -20.26 -5.46
CA TYR A 104 -2.48 -20.42 -6.14
C TYR A 104 -3.51 -19.30 -5.90
N PHE A 105 -3.06 -18.18 -5.34
CA PHE A 105 -3.91 -17.02 -5.13
C PHE A 105 -4.37 -16.39 -6.45
N SER A 106 -5.68 -16.32 -6.66
CA SER A 106 -6.26 -15.55 -7.77
C SER A 106 -6.02 -14.05 -7.56
N LYS A 107 -5.19 -13.44 -8.42
CA LYS A 107 -4.97 -11.99 -8.44
C LYS A 107 -6.29 -11.28 -8.77
N LEU A 108 -6.76 -10.46 -7.83
CA LEU A 108 -7.95 -9.63 -7.97
C LEU A 108 -7.66 -8.35 -8.74
N GLY A 109 -6.45 -7.83 -8.60
CA GLY A 109 -5.96 -6.70 -9.37
C GLY A 109 -4.84 -5.97 -8.65
N SER A 110 -4.53 -4.77 -9.14
CA SER A 110 -3.48 -3.93 -8.56
C SER A 110 -3.85 -2.46 -8.54
N LEU A 111 -3.23 -1.73 -7.62
CA LEU A 111 -3.50 -0.33 -7.37
C LEU A 111 -2.22 0.40 -7.01
N THR A 112 -1.96 1.55 -7.62
CA THR A 112 -0.85 2.43 -7.22
C THR A 112 -1.41 3.67 -6.57
N THR A 113 -0.95 4.10 -5.40
CA THR A 113 -1.39 5.35 -4.77
C THR A 113 -1.00 6.56 -5.62
N SER A 114 -1.54 7.73 -5.27
CA SER A 114 -0.96 8.99 -5.73
C SER A 114 0.46 9.14 -5.18
N VAL A 115 1.26 9.97 -5.85
CA VAL A 115 2.61 10.34 -5.38
C VAL A 115 2.47 11.23 -4.15
N PHE A 116 3.22 10.93 -3.10
CA PHE A 116 3.32 11.75 -1.89
C PHE A 116 4.79 12.07 -1.59
N THR A 117 5.02 13.15 -0.84
CA THR A 117 6.37 13.61 -0.51
C THR A 117 6.60 13.51 0.99
N ILE A 118 7.70 12.88 1.37
CA ILE A 118 8.21 12.87 2.75
C ILE A 118 9.25 13.99 2.84
N LYS A 119 9.06 14.93 3.78
CA LYS A 119 9.92 16.10 4.03
C LYS A 119 10.91 15.88 5.17
#